data_AF-A0A954BJN2-F1
#
_entry.id   AF-A0A954BJN2-F1
#
_cell.length_a   1.000
_cell.length_b   1.000
_cell.length_c   1.000
_cell.angle_alpha   90.00
_cell.angle_beta   90.00
_cell.angle_gamma   90.00
#
_symmetry.space_group_name_H-M   'P 1'
#
loop_
_entity.id
_entity.type
_entity.pdbx_description
1 polymer ?
#
loop_
_entity_poly.entity_id
_entity_poly.type
_entity_poly.pdbx_seq_one_letter_code
_entity_poly.pdbx_strand_id
1 'polypeptide(L)'
;MALTMRTSDAGLELIKSFEGFRSRATRLPNGKWVIGYGHTATAREGLRITRADAELLLRHHDLKPIEDLIAGRVLAPLSQNEFDALVSFAFNLGPKAFLGSNVLALLGSGERLQAAEAMSSWRKGKVGGEVRVIDALVRRRAAEKALFLEHPSGRVAIPGALVRPQFDPFAAQAVPQERPVLIETRSEAERPAARPQGGESAPQAAARAVSERITRILQEQEDVPLPPLTESEDGPTVDEITKAVSALAEPDAAPPPEADESLPPDLPQPPAPERLQAKEPDTGDLLELTDALPAAEETDWSALESPPGRVDETEDDLGLLRWLPYAFLSGLGMLGIFEGVRRILAPAASRLPAGNAAGFDGPILALGSAMLSVVAVYYLYRALSRQD
;
A
#
# COMPACT_ATOMS: atom_id res chain seq x y z
N MET A 1 22.78 -10.32 25.48
CA MET A 1 22.13 -10.34 24.16
C MET A 1 20.63 -10.21 24.40
N ALA A 2 19.99 -9.16 23.90
CA ALA A 2 18.53 -9.11 23.92
C ALA A 2 18.01 -10.27 23.05
N LEU A 3 17.03 -11.02 23.54
CA LEU A 3 16.38 -12.08 22.76
C LEU A 3 15.76 -11.43 21.52
N THR A 4 16.27 -11.77 20.33
CA THR A 4 15.71 -11.31 19.07
C THR A 4 14.33 -11.94 18.89
N MET A 5 13.29 -11.10 18.83
CA MET A 5 11.92 -11.55 18.56
C MET A 5 11.82 -12.16 17.16
N ARG A 6 10.93 -13.13 17.00
CA ARG A 6 10.66 -13.83 15.73
C ARG A 6 9.16 -13.87 15.51
N THR A 7 8.75 -13.91 14.25
CA THR A 7 7.35 -13.93 13.87
C THR A 7 6.70 -15.19 14.40
N SER A 8 5.61 -15.04 15.15
CA SER A 8 4.86 -16.18 15.69
C SER A 8 4.04 -16.86 14.59
N ASP A 9 3.43 -18.01 14.93
CA ASP A 9 2.51 -18.70 14.02
C ASP A 9 1.29 -17.84 13.67
N ALA A 10 0.80 -17.02 14.62
CA ALA A 10 -0.32 -16.12 14.37
C ALA A 10 0.06 -15.03 13.36
N GLY A 11 1.25 -14.44 13.49
CA GLY A 11 1.80 -13.49 12.51
C GLY A 11 2.00 -14.12 11.14
N LEU A 12 2.48 -15.36 11.10
CA LEU A 12 2.69 -16.09 9.85
C LEU A 12 1.37 -16.39 9.14
N GLU A 13 0.34 -16.84 9.85
CA GLU A 13 -1.00 -17.05 9.28
C GLU A 13 -1.61 -15.76 8.75
N LEU A 14 -1.44 -14.64 9.48
CA LEU A 14 -1.89 -13.32 9.02
C LEU A 14 -1.27 -12.97 7.67
N ILE A 15 0.05 -13.10 7.53
CA ILE A 15 0.78 -12.82 6.29
C ILE A 15 0.30 -13.75 5.17
N LYS A 16 0.29 -15.07 5.42
CA LYS A 16 -0.14 -16.07 4.44
C LYS A 16 -1.55 -15.81 3.91
N SER A 17 -2.46 -15.33 4.77
CA SER A 17 -3.84 -15.02 4.39
C SER A 17 -3.97 -13.90 3.35
N PHE A 18 -3.01 -12.98 3.29
CA PHE A 18 -3.01 -11.87 2.32
C PHE A 18 -2.15 -12.13 1.09
N GLU A 19 -1.07 -12.91 1.19
CA GLU A 19 -0.21 -13.20 0.04
C GLU A 19 -0.80 -14.28 -0.88
N GLY A 20 -1.50 -15.26 -0.29
CA GLY A 20 -2.00 -16.43 -1.01
C GLY A 20 -0.87 -17.39 -1.42
N PHE A 21 -1.21 -18.67 -1.62
CA PHE A 21 -0.24 -19.71 -1.95
C PHE A 21 -0.18 -19.98 -3.46
N ARG A 22 1.02 -19.93 -4.05
CA ARG A 22 1.28 -20.31 -5.45
C ARG A 22 2.17 -21.55 -5.52
N SER A 23 1.61 -22.68 -5.94
CA SER A 23 2.33 -23.97 -6.02
C SER A 23 3.33 -24.05 -7.18
N ARG A 24 3.20 -23.19 -8.20
CA ARG A 24 4.10 -23.11 -9.35
C ARG A 24 4.61 -21.69 -9.51
N ALA A 25 5.87 -21.56 -9.92
CA ALA A 25 6.43 -20.26 -10.25
C ALA A 25 5.62 -19.61 -11.39
N THR A 26 5.19 -18.36 -11.17
CA THR A 26 4.42 -17.58 -12.14
C THR A 26 5.22 -16.35 -12.54
N ARG A 27 5.24 -16.02 -13.83
CA ARG A 27 5.90 -14.83 -14.33
C ARG A 27 4.99 -13.61 -14.16
N LEU A 28 5.49 -12.58 -13.50
CA LEU A 28 4.83 -11.29 -13.34
C LEU A 28 5.02 -10.43 -14.60
N PRO A 29 4.17 -9.41 -14.85
CA PRO A 29 4.31 -8.52 -16.00
C PRO A 29 5.64 -7.77 -16.07
N ASN A 30 6.26 -7.51 -14.90
CA ASN A 30 7.61 -6.95 -14.81
C ASN A 30 8.75 -7.94 -15.14
N GLY A 31 8.42 -9.15 -15.59
CA GLY A 31 9.37 -10.19 -15.99
C GLY A 31 9.92 -11.06 -14.85
N LYS A 32 9.71 -10.68 -13.58
CA LYS A 32 10.17 -11.45 -12.42
C LYS A 32 9.30 -12.68 -12.19
N TRP A 33 9.86 -13.72 -11.56
CA TRP A 33 9.12 -14.90 -11.15
C TRP A 33 8.70 -14.80 -9.69
N VAL A 34 7.53 -15.33 -9.36
CA VAL A 34 7.01 -15.41 -7.98
C VAL A 34 6.51 -16.82 -7.69
N ILE A 35 6.77 -17.33 -6.49
CA ILE A 35 6.30 -18.64 -6.02
C ILE A 35 5.96 -18.63 -4.52
N GLY A 36 5.17 -19.59 -4.05
CA GLY A 36 4.82 -19.72 -2.64
C GLY A 36 3.97 -18.54 -2.18
N TYR A 37 4.36 -17.92 -1.06
CA TYR A 37 3.72 -16.74 -0.49
C TYR A 37 4.46 -15.44 -0.89
N GLY A 38 4.60 -15.20 -2.20
CA GLY A 38 5.23 -13.98 -2.71
C GLY A 38 6.76 -14.03 -2.83
N HIS A 39 7.39 -15.20 -2.71
CA HIS A 39 8.85 -15.35 -2.82
C HIS A 39 9.34 -15.10 -4.24
N THR A 40 10.35 -14.23 -4.41
CA THR A 40 10.93 -13.90 -5.71
C THR A 40 12.41 -14.23 -5.85
N ALA A 41 13.18 -14.31 -4.75
CA ALA A 41 14.65 -14.33 -4.80
C ALA A 41 15.23 -15.56 -5.52
N THR A 42 14.61 -16.73 -5.35
CA THR A 42 15.04 -17.99 -5.99
C THR A 42 14.01 -18.54 -6.98
N ALA A 43 12.94 -17.77 -7.22
CA ALA A 43 11.87 -18.16 -8.13
C ALA A 43 12.36 -18.15 -9.58
N ARG A 44 12.05 -19.22 -10.33
CA ARG A 44 12.43 -19.40 -11.72
C ARG A 44 11.44 -20.30 -12.44
N GLU A 45 11.48 -20.28 -13.76
CA GLU A 45 10.61 -21.08 -14.62
C GLU A 45 10.62 -22.57 -14.23
N GLY A 46 9.45 -23.20 -14.28
CA GLY A 46 9.28 -24.63 -14.02
C GLY A 46 9.34 -25.05 -12.54
N LEU A 47 9.70 -24.16 -11.61
CA LEU A 47 9.77 -24.49 -10.19
C LEU A 47 8.37 -24.80 -9.62
N ARG A 48 8.30 -25.82 -8.77
CA ARG A 48 7.11 -26.20 -8.00
C ARG A 48 7.47 -26.31 -6.53
N ILE A 49 6.53 -26.00 -5.66
CA ILE A 49 6.75 -26.02 -4.21
C ILE A 49 5.51 -26.51 -3.47
N THR A 50 5.72 -27.17 -2.33
CA THR A 50 4.64 -27.56 -1.42
C THR A 50 4.27 -26.39 -0.49
N ARG A 51 3.12 -26.48 0.19
CA ARG A 51 2.75 -25.47 1.21
C ARG A 51 3.74 -25.43 2.37
N ALA A 52 4.25 -26.59 2.77
CA ALA A 52 5.23 -26.70 3.85
C ALA A 52 6.56 -26.04 3.47
N ASP A 53 7.08 -26.32 2.27
CA ASP A 53 8.31 -25.71 1.80
C ASP A 53 8.17 -24.20 1.59
N ALA A 54 7.01 -23.75 1.08
CA ALA A 54 6.72 -22.32 0.92
C ALA A 54 6.62 -21.59 2.27
N GLU A 55 6.11 -22.27 3.30
CA GLU A 55 6.10 -21.73 4.66
C GLU A 55 7.52 -21.61 5.23
N LEU A 56 8.37 -22.62 5.01
CA LEU A 56 9.77 -22.57 5.42
C LEU A 56 10.53 -21.45 4.70
N LEU A 57 10.30 -21.27 3.39
CA LEU A 57 10.86 -20.14 2.64
C LEU A 57 10.41 -18.80 3.24
N LEU A 58 9.11 -18.63 3.47
CA LEU A 58 8.57 -17.41 4.06
C LEU A 58 9.23 -17.13 5.42
N ARG A 59 9.20 -18.10 6.33
CA ARG A 59 9.69 -17.96 7.71
C ARG A 59 11.19 -17.71 7.79
N HIS A 60 11.99 -18.42 7.02
CA HIS A 60 13.45 -18.43 7.20
C HIS A 60 14.20 -17.51 6.26
N HIS A 61 13.63 -17.19 5.10
CA HIS A 61 14.27 -16.33 4.10
C HIS A 61 13.58 -14.99 3.95
N ASP A 62 12.27 -14.96 3.71
CA ASP A 62 11.59 -13.71 3.34
C ASP A 62 11.32 -12.81 4.54
N LEU A 63 10.93 -13.39 5.69
CA LEU A 63 10.65 -12.61 6.89
C LEU A 63 11.91 -12.21 7.65
N LYS A 64 13.00 -12.98 7.54
CA LYS A 64 14.21 -12.74 8.32
C LYS A 64 14.79 -11.31 8.17
N PRO A 65 14.94 -10.75 6.95
CA PRO A 65 15.39 -9.37 6.78
C PRO A 65 14.44 -8.34 7.40
N ILE A 66 13.13 -8.62 7.43
CA ILE A 66 12.12 -7.74 8.02
C ILE A 66 12.18 -7.81 9.56
N GLU A 67 12.31 -9.01 10.12
CA GLU A 67 12.52 -9.23 11.56
C GLU A 67 13.78 -8.50 12.04
N ASP A 68 14.89 -8.65 11.31
CA ASP A 68 16.16 -7.99 11.61
C ASP A 68 16.03 -6.45 11.49
N LEU A 69 15.28 -5.97 10.51
CA LEU A 69 14.96 -4.55 10.36
C LEU A 69 14.17 -4.00 11.55
N ILE A 70 13.12 -4.70 11.98
CA ILE A 70 12.29 -4.27 13.11
C ILE A 70 13.12 -4.28 14.40
N ALA A 71 13.88 -5.34 14.63
CA ALA A 71 14.76 -5.45 15.78
C ALA A 71 15.82 -4.33 15.84
N GLY A 72 16.34 -3.91 14.68
CA GLY A 72 17.34 -2.83 14.62
C GLY A 72 16.77 -1.41 14.68
N ARG A 73 15.47 -1.22 14.43
CA ARG A 73 14.87 0.11 14.21
C ARG A 73 13.81 0.48 15.23
N VAL A 74 13.11 -0.50 15.78
CA VAL A 74 12.12 -0.28 16.84
C VAL A 74 12.81 -0.42 18.19
N LEU A 75 13.04 0.71 18.84
CA LEU A 75 13.71 0.75 20.16
C LEU A 75 12.72 0.60 21.33
N ALA A 76 11.42 0.78 21.07
CA ALA A 76 10.39 0.58 22.07
C ALA A 76 10.21 -0.92 22.36
N PRO A 77 9.93 -1.31 23.61
CA PRO A 77 9.61 -2.71 23.92
C PRO A 77 8.31 -3.09 23.22
N LEU A 78 8.32 -4.22 22.51
CA LEU A 78 7.18 -4.75 21.79
C LEU A 78 6.67 -6.02 22.47
N SER A 79 5.35 -6.17 22.47
CA SER A 79 4.72 -7.48 22.64
C SER A 79 4.83 -8.31 21.37
N GLN A 80 4.62 -9.62 21.50
CA GLN A 80 4.67 -10.54 20.34
C GLN A 80 3.65 -10.13 19.25
N ASN A 81 2.44 -9.73 19.64
CA ASN A 81 1.40 -9.34 18.68
C ASN A 81 1.75 -8.03 17.96
N GLU A 82 2.30 -7.04 18.68
CA GLU A 82 2.79 -5.80 18.05
C GLU A 82 3.92 -6.10 17.06
N PHE A 83 4.86 -6.98 17.43
CA PHE A 83 5.96 -7.40 16.56
C PHE A 83 5.42 -8.09 15.30
N ASP A 84 4.54 -9.08 15.45
CA ASP A 84 3.95 -9.83 14.33
C ASP A 84 3.18 -8.92 13.36
N ALA A 85 2.40 -7.97 13.90
CA ALA A 85 1.69 -6.99 13.09
C ALA A 85 2.63 -6.05 12.34
N LEU A 86 3.73 -5.61 12.97
CA LEU A 86 4.74 -4.78 12.32
C LEU A 86 5.51 -5.54 11.24
N VAL A 87 5.80 -6.83 11.44
CA VAL A 87 6.40 -7.69 10.41
C VAL A 87 5.47 -7.78 9.21
N SER A 88 4.17 -8.10 9.42
CA SER A 88 3.20 -8.15 8.31
C SER A 88 3.09 -6.82 7.57
N PHE A 89 3.06 -5.72 8.33
CA PHE A 89 2.95 -4.37 7.80
C PHE A 89 4.18 -4.00 6.95
N ALA A 90 5.39 -4.20 7.49
CA ALA A 90 6.65 -3.92 6.81
C ALA A 90 6.91 -4.85 5.62
N PHE A 91 6.49 -6.11 5.69
CA PHE A 91 6.58 -7.06 4.58
C PHE A 91 5.78 -6.57 3.36
N ASN A 92 4.58 -6.04 3.58
CA ASN A 92 3.76 -5.52 2.48
C ASN A 92 4.22 -4.16 1.95
N LEU A 93 4.63 -3.24 2.82
CA LEU A 93 5.09 -1.90 2.42
C LEU A 93 6.48 -1.93 1.76
N GLY A 94 7.31 -2.85 2.21
CA GLY A 94 8.74 -2.87 1.98
C GLY A 94 9.54 -2.03 3.01
N PRO A 95 10.82 -2.39 3.23
CA PRO A 95 11.72 -1.75 4.21
C PRO A 95 11.76 -0.22 4.16
N LYS A 96 11.92 0.34 2.96
CA LYS A 96 12.10 1.79 2.77
C LYS A 96 10.87 2.59 3.17
N ALA A 97 9.68 2.13 2.77
CA ALA A 97 8.43 2.78 3.10
C ALA A 97 8.12 2.67 4.60
N PHE A 98 8.41 1.53 5.21
CA PHE A 98 8.28 1.34 6.65
C PHE A 98 9.17 2.30 7.45
N LEU A 99 10.44 2.44 7.08
CA LEU A 99 11.39 3.35 7.76
C LEU A 99 10.98 4.82 7.69
N GLY A 100 10.33 5.24 6.60
CA GLY A 100 9.80 6.59 6.44
C GLY A 100 8.38 6.78 6.99
N SER A 101 7.81 5.76 7.64
CA SER A 101 6.42 5.81 8.08
C SER A 101 6.22 6.54 9.41
N ASN A 102 5.09 7.23 9.54
CA ASN A 102 4.66 7.82 10.81
C ASN A 102 4.46 6.75 11.90
N VAL A 103 4.20 5.49 11.52
CA VAL A 103 4.05 4.37 12.47
C VAL A 103 5.33 4.19 13.29
N LEU A 104 6.49 4.15 12.64
CA LEU A 104 7.78 3.99 13.31
C LEU A 104 8.09 5.20 14.22
N ALA A 105 7.83 6.42 13.75
CA ALA A 105 8.03 7.64 14.53
C ALA A 105 7.16 7.66 15.79
N LEU A 106 5.86 7.35 15.65
CA LEU A 106 4.91 7.32 16.77
C LEU A 106 5.24 6.21 17.78
N LEU A 107 5.68 5.04 17.31
CA LEU A 107 6.20 3.98 18.18
C LEU A 107 7.43 4.44 18.98
N GLY A 108 8.36 5.14 18.34
CA GLY A 108 9.54 5.72 18.99
C GLY A 108 9.20 6.76 20.06
N SER A 109 8.08 7.46 19.91
CA SER A 109 7.53 8.40 20.90
C SER A 109 6.67 7.75 21.98
N GLY A 110 6.43 6.43 21.92
CA GLY A 110 5.57 5.71 22.86
C GLY A 110 4.06 5.82 22.56
N GLU A 111 3.68 6.47 21.46
CA GLU A 111 2.30 6.74 21.04
C GLU A 111 1.69 5.54 20.30
N ARG A 112 1.54 4.40 21.01
CA ARG A 112 1.12 3.12 20.42
C ARG A 112 -0.24 3.16 19.71
N LEU A 113 -1.24 3.77 20.34
CA LEU A 113 -2.57 3.89 19.74
C LEU A 113 -2.54 4.72 18.45
N GLN A 114 -1.79 5.81 18.45
CA GLN A 114 -1.63 6.64 17.25
C GLN A 114 -0.85 5.89 16.16
N ALA A 115 0.17 5.10 16.52
CA ALA A 115 0.90 4.26 15.58
C ALA A 115 -0.03 3.23 14.92
N ALA A 116 -0.89 2.59 15.70
CA ALA A 116 -1.91 1.66 15.21
C ALA A 116 -2.87 2.33 14.23
N GLU A 117 -3.35 3.54 14.54
CA GLU A 117 -4.21 4.30 13.62
C GLU A 117 -3.47 4.74 12.35
N ALA A 118 -2.20 5.14 12.47
CA ALA A 118 -1.37 5.55 11.34
C ALA A 118 -1.16 4.42 10.32
N MET A 119 -1.26 3.14 10.72
CA MET A 119 -1.25 2.01 9.77
C MET A 119 -2.38 2.14 8.73
N SER A 120 -3.56 2.63 9.13
CA SER A 120 -4.72 2.80 8.25
C SER A 120 -4.45 3.77 7.09
N SER A 121 -3.48 4.67 7.21
CA SER A 121 -3.08 5.62 6.16
C SER A 121 -2.40 4.93 4.96
N TRP A 122 -1.91 3.70 5.13
CA TRP A 122 -1.22 2.91 4.11
C TRP A 122 -2.16 1.99 3.34
N ARG A 123 -3.24 2.60 2.82
CA ARG A 123 -4.32 1.93 2.06
C ARG A 123 -4.46 2.38 0.62
N LYS A 124 -3.58 3.27 0.16
CA LYS A 124 -3.62 3.85 -1.19
C LYS A 124 -2.51 3.25 -2.06
N GLY A 125 -2.79 3.05 -3.33
CA GLY A 125 -1.82 2.66 -4.35
C GLY A 125 -2.10 3.36 -5.68
N LYS A 126 -1.20 3.23 -6.64
CA LYS A 126 -1.39 3.77 -7.99
C LYS A 126 -2.08 2.72 -8.87
N VAL A 127 -3.20 3.09 -9.47
CA VAL A 127 -3.97 2.26 -10.42
C VAL A 127 -4.23 3.11 -11.65
N GLY A 128 -3.71 2.71 -12.81
CA GLY A 128 -3.83 3.50 -14.05
C GLY A 128 -3.18 4.89 -13.95
N GLY A 129 -2.11 5.04 -13.15
CA GLY A 129 -1.43 6.32 -12.92
C GLY A 129 -2.05 7.22 -11.83
N GLU A 130 -3.25 6.91 -11.36
CA GLU A 130 -3.95 7.68 -10.32
C GLU A 130 -3.83 7.04 -8.95
N VAL A 131 -3.76 7.86 -7.90
CA VAL A 131 -3.74 7.39 -6.51
C VAL A 131 -5.16 7.07 -6.06
N ARG A 132 -5.42 5.79 -5.77
CA ARG A 132 -6.73 5.30 -5.32
C ARG A 132 -6.62 4.51 -4.02
N VAL A 133 -7.70 4.48 -3.25
CA VAL A 133 -7.81 3.58 -2.09
C VAL A 133 -8.06 2.16 -2.61
N ILE A 134 -7.29 1.20 -2.11
CA ILE A 134 -7.37 -0.20 -2.49
C ILE A 134 -8.06 -0.97 -1.36
N ASP A 135 -9.22 -1.56 -1.63
CA ASP A 135 -10.02 -2.27 -0.62
C ASP A 135 -9.25 -3.40 0.09
N ALA A 136 -8.46 -4.17 -0.67
CA ALA A 136 -7.62 -5.21 -0.10
C ALA A 136 -6.62 -4.67 0.94
N LEU A 137 -6.05 -3.48 0.72
CA LEU A 137 -5.17 -2.84 1.68
C LEU A 137 -5.93 -2.33 2.90
N VAL A 138 -7.16 -1.83 2.74
CA VAL A 138 -8.02 -1.44 3.88
C VAL A 138 -8.23 -2.63 4.81
N ARG A 139 -8.64 -3.77 4.24
CA ARG A 139 -8.86 -5.01 5.00
C ARG A 139 -7.58 -5.50 5.68
N ARG A 140 -6.44 -5.43 4.98
CA ARG A 140 -5.13 -5.80 5.54
C ARG A 140 -4.75 -4.93 6.73
N ARG A 141 -4.82 -3.60 6.59
CA ARG A 141 -4.49 -2.67 7.68
C ARG A 141 -5.42 -2.84 8.88
N ALA A 142 -6.70 -3.14 8.65
CA ALA A 142 -7.62 -3.42 9.75
C ALA A 142 -7.21 -4.68 10.54
N ALA A 143 -6.81 -5.76 9.85
CA ALA A 143 -6.39 -7.00 10.51
C ALA A 143 -5.05 -6.85 11.25
N GLU A 144 -4.07 -6.17 10.65
CA GLU A 144 -2.80 -5.87 11.31
C GLU A 144 -2.99 -4.94 12.50
N LYS A 145 -3.82 -3.90 12.38
CA LYS A 145 -4.16 -3.02 13.51
C LYS A 145 -4.83 -3.80 14.63
N ALA A 146 -5.74 -4.71 14.30
CA ALA A 146 -6.40 -5.55 15.28
C ALA A 146 -5.40 -6.45 16.03
N LEU A 147 -4.47 -7.08 15.31
CA LEU A 147 -3.40 -7.88 15.93
C LEU A 147 -2.49 -6.99 16.80
N PHE A 148 -2.07 -5.84 16.29
CA PHE A 148 -1.20 -4.90 17.01
C PHE A 148 -1.81 -4.43 18.34
N LEU A 149 -3.13 -4.22 18.38
CA LEU A 149 -3.86 -3.79 19.58
C LEU A 149 -4.33 -4.95 20.48
N GLU A 150 -4.12 -6.20 20.05
CA GLU A 150 -4.53 -7.37 20.82
C GLU A 150 -3.61 -7.57 22.02
N HIS A 151 -4.19 -7.67 23.21
CA HIS A 151 -3.42 -7.86 24.43
C HIS A 151 -2.64 -9.19 24.39
N PRO A 152 -1.41 -9.26 24.93
CA PRO A 152 -0.60 -10.49 24.89
C PRO A 152 -1.25 -11.71 25.57
N SER A 153 -2.18 -11.48 26.49
CA SER A 153 -2.99 -12.54 27.12
C SER A 153 -4.21 -12.96 26.29
N GLY A 154 -4.31 -12.50 25.04
CA GLY A 154 -5.45 -12.69 24.16
C GLY A 154 -6.64 -11.78 24.48
N ARG A 155 -7.79 -12.08 23.87
CA ARG A 155 -9.02 -11.30 24.02
C ARG A 155 -9.62 -11.52 25.40
N VAL A 156 -9.71 -10.45 26.18
CA VAL A 156 -10.39 -10.44 27.47
C VAL A 156 -11.85 -10.09 27.27
N ALA A 157 -12.75 -10.80 27.94
CA ALA A 157 -14.17 -10.46 27.95
C ALA A 157 -14.37 -9.09 28.60
N ILE A 158 -14.82 -8.11 27.81
CA ILE A 158 -15.17 -6.79 28.33
C ILE A 158 -16.47 -6.94 29.10
N PRO A 159 -16.55 -6.54 30.39
CA PRO A 159 -17.79 -6.59 31.15
C PRO A 159 -18.71 -5.47 30.68
N GLY A 160 -19.32 -5.61 29.50
CA GLY A 160 -20.18 -4.60 28.89
C GLY A 160 -21.42 -4.26 29.72
N ALA A 161 -21.80 -5.14 30.66
CA ALA A 161 -22.82 -4.87 31.66
C ALA A 161 -22.36 -3.87 32.75
N LEU A 162 -21.06 -3.80 33.03
CA LEU A 162 -20.47 -2.95 34.09
C LEU A 162 -19.85 -1.67 33.53
N VAL A 163 -19.33 -1.71 32.30
CA VAL A 163 -18.64 -0.58 31.68
C VAL A 163 -19.29 -0.26 30.34
N ARG A 164 -19.81 0.96 30.22
CA ARG A 164 -20.36 1.48 28.96
C ARG A 164 -19.28 2.27 28.21
N PRO A 165 -19.02 1.96 26.93
CA PRO A 165 -18.12 2.79 26.13
C PRO A 165 -18.72 4.19 25.98
N GLN A 166 -17.86 5.21 26.07
CA GLN A 166 -18.24 6.59 25.81
C GLN A 166 -17.76 7.01 24.43
N PHE A 167 -18.49 7.95 23.82
CA PHE A 167 -18.07 8.54 22.57
C PHE A 167 -16.83 9.41 22.79
N ASP A 168 -15.78 9.17 22.01
CA ASP A 168 -14.61 10.03 21.98
C ASP A 168 -14.75 11.04 20.83
N PRO A 169 -15.08 12.32 21.12
CA PRO A 169 -15.24 13.33 20.09
C PRO A 169 -13.94 13.67 19.36
N PHE A 170 -12.77 13.43 19.98
CA PHE A 170 -11.48 13.68 19.34
C PHE A 170 -11.14 12.59 18.33
N ALA A 171 -11.42 11.32 18.66
CA ALA A 171 -11.27 10.21 17.73
C ALA A 171 -12.18 10.37 16.49
N ALA A 172 -13.41 10.87 16.68
CA ALA A 172 -14.34 11.10 15.58
C ALA A 172 -13.87 12.18 14.59
N GLN A 173 -13.14 13.20 15.06
CA GLN A 173 -12.55 14.23 14.19
C GLN A 173 -11.37 13.69 13.36
N ALA A 174 -10.71 12.62 13.80
CA ALA A 174 -9.61 11.99 13.09
C ALA A 174 -10.06 11.10 11.91
N VAL A 175 -11.35 10.78 11.81
CA VAL A 175 -11.90 9.97 10.70
C VAL A 175 -12.04 10.85 9.45
N PRO A 176 -11.39 10.50 8.31
CA PRO A 176 -11.54 11.25 7.07
C PRO A 176 -13.01 11.28 6.62
N GLN A 177 -13.56 12.48 6.42
CA GLN A 177 -14.94 12.69 5.96
C GLN A 177 -15.11 12.51 4.45
N GLU A 178 -14.03 12.20 3.72
CA GLU A 178 -14.09 11.96 2.28
C GLU A 178 -14.83 10.66 2.01
N ARG A 179 -16.00 10.76 1.37
CA ARG A 179 -16.76 9.60 0.89
C ARG A 179 -15.86 8.81 -0.07
N PRO A 180 -15.66 7.51 0.13
CA PRO A 180 -14.96 6.69 -0.84
C PRO A 180 -15.73 6.78 -2.16
N VAL A 181 -15.03 7.11 -3.23
CA VAL A 181 -15.58 7.00 -4.59
C VAL A 181 -15.84 5.52 -4.81
N LEU A 182 -17.13 5.14 -4.80
CA LEU A 182 -17.57 3.80 -5.16
C LEU A 182 -17.18 3.59 -6.63
N ILE A 183 -16.21 2.71 -6.88
CA ILE A 183 -15.96 2.25 -8.24
C ILE A 183 -17.05 1.23 -8.52
N GLU A 184 -18.19 1.70 -9.01
CA GLU A 184 -19.14 0.84 -9.69
C GLU A 184 -18.43 0.32 -10.94
N THR A 185 -18.24 -0.98 -11.02
CA THR A 185 -17.88 -1.62 -12.29
C THR A 185 -19.07 -1.40 -13.21
N ARG A 186 -18.93 -0.44 -14.14
CA ARG A 186 -19.96 -0.17 -15.13
C ARG A 186 -20.07 -1.40 -16.03
N SER A 187 -21.04 -2.26 -15.73
CA SER A 187 -21.50 -3.26 -16.69
C SER A 187 -21.91 -2.53 -17.97
N GLU A 188 -21.49 -3.09 -19.10
CA GLU A 188 -21.65 -2.50 -20.44
C GLU A 188 -23.12 -2.26 -20.85
N ALA A 189 -24.08 -2.65 -20.01
CA ALA A 189 -25.52 -2.50 -20.20
C ALA A 189 -26.08 -1.08 -19.98
N GLU A 190 -25.35 -0.15 -19.33
CA GLU A 190 -25.82 1.22 -19.07
C GLU A 190 -24.98 2.29 -19.78
N ARG A 191 -24.99 2.27 -21.13
CA ARG A 191 -24.76 3.48 -21.91
C ARG A 191 -26.10 4.17 -22.15
N PRO A 192 -26.30 5.44 -21.75
CA PRO A 192 -27.51 6.15 -22.14
C PRO A 192 -27.55 6.26 -23.65
N ALA A 193 -28.62 5.74 -24.27
CA ALA A 193 -28.86 5.87 -25.69
C ALA A 193 -28.81 7.35 -26.08
N ALA A 194 -27.79 7.75 -26.83
CA ALA A 194 -27.68 9.09 -27.36
C ALA A 194 -28.88 9.34 -28.28
N ARG A 195 -29.67 10.37 -27.98
CA ARG A 195 -30.74 10.83 -28.87
C ARG A 195 -30.13 11.23 -30.22
N PRO A 196 -30.75 10.86 -31.36
CA PRO A 196 -30.22 11.20 -32.67
C PRO A 196 -30.37 12.72 -32.87
N GLN A 197 -29.25 13.44 -32.89
CA GLN A 197 -29.19 14.76 -33.49
C GLN A 197 -28.95 14.56 -34.99
N GLY A 198 -29.83 15.14 -35.80
CA GLY A 198 -29.80 15.02 -37.25
C GLY A 198 -28.45 15.46 -37.83
N GLY A 199 -27.75 14.49 -38.40
CA GLY A 199 -26.45 14.58 -39.04
C GLY A 199 -26.08 13.15 -39.46
N GLU A 200 -25.47 12.99 -40.65
CA GLU A 200 -25.23 11.70 -41.32
C GLU A 200 -24.96 10.54 -40.34
N SER A 201 -25.65 9.41 -40.56
CA SER A 201 -25.49 8.24 -39.70
C SER A 201 -24.03 7.74 -39.76
N ALA A 202 -23.50 7.23 -38.64
CA ALA A 202 -22.17 6.62 -38.58
C ALA A 202 -21.85 5.66 -39.74
N PRO A 203 -22.76 4.78 -40.20
CA PRO A 203 -22.51 3.96 -41.38
C PRO A 203 -22.39 4.75 -42.69
N GLN A 204 -23.11 5.87 -42.84
CA GLN A 204 -22.96 6.76 -44.01
C GLN A 204 -21.63 7.52 -44.00
N ALA A 205 -21.20 8.02 -42.84
CA ALA A 205 -19.89 8.66 -42.70
C ALA A 205 -18.74 7.66 -42.98
N ALA A 206 -18.88 6.43 -42.49
CA ALA A 206 -17.93 5.35 -42.75
C ALA A 206 -17.92 4.95 -44.23
N ALA A 207 -19.09 4.80 -44.87
CA ALA A 207 -19.18 4.48 -46.30
C ALA A 207 -18.50 5.54 -47.17
N ARG A 208 -18.66 6.83 -46.82
CA ARG A 208 -18.03 7.94 -47.54
C ARG A 208 -16.51 7.94 -47.39
N ALA A 209 -16.00 7.74 -46.18
CA ALA A 209 -14.57 7.63 -45.93
C ALA A 209 -13.93 6.43 -46.65
N VAL A 210 -14.66 5.31 -46.76
CA VAL A 210 -14.23 4.12 -47.50
C VAL A 210 -14.24 4.41 -49.00
N SER A 211 -15.27 5.05 -49.55
CA SER A 211 -15.31 5.43 -50.97
C SER A 211 -14.18 6.40 -51.34
N GLU A 212 -13.86 7.37 -50.49
CA GLU A 212 -12.73 8.29 -50.69
C GLU A 212 -11.36 7.60 -50.60
N ARG A 213 -11.25 6.56 -49.77
CA ARG A 213 -10.04 5.72 -49.69
C ARG A 213 -9.88 4.87 -50.95
N ILE A 214 -10.98 4.31 -51.45
CA ILE A 214 -10.98 3.43 -52.64
C ILE A 214 -10.65 4.23 -53.90
N THR A 215 -11.19 5.44 -54.08
CA THR A 215 -10.84 6.30 -55.23
C THR A 215 -9.38 6.72 -55.23
N ARG A 216 -8.79 6.97 -54.05
CA ARG A 216 -7.36 7.24 -53.92
C ARG A 216 -6.48 6.05 -54.32
N ILE A 217 -6.85 4.85 -53.89
CA ILE A 217 -6.13 3.61 -54.21
C ILE A 217 -6.25 3.28 -55.70
N LEU A 218 -7.41 3.49 -56.30
CA LEU A 218 -7.63 3.25 -57.73
C LEU A 218 -6.86 4.25 -58.62
N GLN A 219 -6.72 5.50 -58.18
CA GLN A 219 -5.87 6.48 -58.86
C GLN A 219 -4.37 6.17 -58.73
N GLU A 220 -3.95 5.50 -57.67
CA GLU A 220 -2.56 5.05 -57.49
C GLU A 220 -2.21 3.78 -58.29
N GLN A 221 -3.20 3.07 -58.85
CA GLN A 221 -2.98 1.81 -59.59
C GLN A 221 -2.96 1.94 -61.13
N GLU A 222 -3.14 3.14 -61.71
CA GLU A 222 -3.11 3.30 -63.18
C GLU A 222 -1.71 3.10 -63.82
N ASP A 223 -0.63 3.00 -63.03
CA ASP A 223 0.76 3.01 -63.53
C ASP A 223 1.52 1.65 -63.51
N VAL A 224 0.83 0.49 -63.39
CA VAL A 224 1.51 -0.82 -63.46
C VAL A 224 0.84 -1.76 -64.47
N PRO A 225 1.53 -2.21 -65.54
CA PRO A 225 0.98 -3.18 -66.48
C PRO A 225 0.83 -4.55 -65.81
N LEU A 226 -0.38 -5.09 -65.79
CA LEU A 226 -0.71 -6.41 -65.25
C LEU A 226 -0.25 -7.56 -66.19
N PRO A 227 0.38 -8.63 -65.66
CA PRO A 227 0.45 -9.93 -66.35
C PRO A 227 -0.83 -10.76 -66.05
N PRO A 228 -1.18 -11.74 -66.91
CA PRO A 228 -2.49 -12.40 -66.86
C PRO A 228 -2.62 -13.41 -65.71
N LEU A 229 -3.83 -13.48 -65.13
CA LEU A 229 -4.23 -14.34 -64.03
C LEU A 229 -4.43 -15.80 -64.50
N THR A 230 -3.87 -16.76 -63.75
CA THR A 230 -4.27 -18.17 -63.78
C THR A 230 -5.18 -18.46 -62.59
N GLU A 231 -6.42 -18.85 -62.87
CA GLU A 231 -7.39 -19.32 -61.88
C GLU A 231 -6.98 -20.69 -61.33
N SER A 232 -7.10 -20.88 -60.01
CA SER A 232 -7.14 -22.23 -59.41
C SER A 232 -8.28 -22.26 -58.41
N GLU A 233 -9.34 -22.97 -58.80
CA GLU A 233 -10.52 -23.30 -58.01
C GLU A 233 -10.18 -24.41 -57.01
N ASP A 234 -10.52 -24.22 -55.73
CA ASP A 234 -11.04 -25.27 -54.83
C ASP A 234 -11.24 -24.71 -53.41
N GLY A 235 -12.49 -24.37 -53.09
CA GLY A 235 -12.95 -24.03 -51.75
C GLY A 235 -14.35 -24.60 -51.52
N PRO A 236 -14.66 -25.10 -50.31
CA PRO A 236 -15.91 -25.83 -50.05
C PRO A 236 -17.13 -24.92 -50.21
N THR A 237 -18.16 -25.47 -50.85
CA THR A 237 -19.36 -24.74 -51.27
C THR A 237 -20.30 -24.41 -50.11
N VAL A 238 -21.04 -23.31 -50.26
CA VAL A 238 -21.97 -22.73 -49.26
C VAL A 238 -22.99 -23.72 -48.70
N ASP A 239 -23.37 -24.73 -49.47
CA ASP A 239 -24.33 -25.76 -49.05
C ASP A 239 -23.75 -26.72 -47.99
N GLU A 240 -22.44 -26.97 -48.02
CA GLU A 240 -21.77 -27.82 -47.02
C GLU A 240 -21.71 -27.12 -45.66
N ILE A 241 -21.52 -25.80 -45.67
CA ILE A 241 -21.50 -24.97 -44.46
C ILE A 241 -22.90 -24.89 -43.84
N THR A 242 -23.93 -24.77 -44.68
CA THR A 242 -25.33 -24.62 -44.23
C THR A 242 -25.87 -25.91 -43.59
N LYS A 243 -25.42 -27.07 -44.08
CA LYS A 243 -25.77 -28.38 -43.51
C LYS A 243 -25.12 -28.66 -42.16
N ALA A 244 -23.88 -28.19 -41.96
CA ALA A 244 -23.17 -28.34 -40.69
C ALA A 244 -23.83 -27.52 -39.55
N VAL A 245 -24.34 -26.32 -39.87
CA VAL A 245 -24.98 -25.42 -38.89
C VAL A 245 -26.35 -25.92 -38.44
N SER A 246 -27.11 -26.59 -39.32
CA SER A 246 -28.44 -27.12 -38.98
C SER A 246 -28.43 -28.37 -38.10
N ALA A 247 -27.30 -29.10 -38.03
CA ALA A 247 -27.16 -30.31 -37.20
C ALA A 247 -26.88 -30.01 -35.70
N LEU A 248 -26.62 -28.75 -35.34
CA LEU A 248 -26.31 -28.32 -33.97
C LEU A 248 -27.54 -27.81 -33.19
N ALA A 249 -28.71 -27.77 -33.83
CA ALA A 249 -29.93 -27.24 -33.23
C ALA A 249 -31.04 -28.30 -33.23
N GLU A 250 -31.08 -29.17 -32.21
CA GLU A 250 -32.29 -29.88 -31.82
C GLU A 250 -32.66 -29.63 -30.35
N PRO A 251 -33.97 -29.66 -30.00
CA PRO A 251 -34.53 -29.09 -28.78
C PRO A 251 -34.99 -30.19 -27.83
N ASP A 252 -34.25 -30.45 -26.75
CA ASP A 252 -34.67 -31.39 -25.71
C ASP A 252 -34.68 -30.69 -24.35
N ALA A 253 -35.79 -30.00 -24.08
CA ALA A 253 -36.10 -29.41 -22.78
C ALA A 253 -37.41 -30.04 -22.28
N ALA A 254 -37.28 -31.02 -21.39
CA ALA A 254 -38.42 -31.57 -20.65
C ALA A 254 -38.98 -30.50 -19.66
N PRO A 255 -40.31 -30.38 -19.52
CA PRO A 255 -40.92 -29.36 -18.65
C PRO A 255 -40.83 -29.73 -17.16
N PRO A 256 -40.76 -28.73 -16.25
CA PRO A 256 -40.69 -28.97 -14.81
C PRO A 256 -42.07 -29.35 -14.23
N PRO A 257 -42.16 -30.27 -13.25
CA PRO A 257 -43.42 -30.58 -12.59
C PRO A 257 -43.80 -29.53 -11.54
N GLU A 258 -45.11 -29.31 -11.45
CA GLU A 258 -45.82 -28.29 -10.68
C GLU A 258 -45.75 -28.49 -9.15
N ALA A 259 -45.94 -27.38 -8.43
CA ALA A 259 -45.95 -27.29 -6.98
C ALA A 259 -47.24 -27.87 -6.38
N ASP A 260 -47.10 -28.69 -5.32
CA ASP A 260 -48.21 -29.10 -4.46
C ASP A 260 -47.94 -28.63 -3.01
N GLU A 261 -48.83 -27.77 -2.52
CA GLU A 261 -48.89 -27.27 -1.15
C GLU A 261 -49.51 -28.33 -0.24
N SER A 262 -48.69 -29.09 0.49
CA SER A 262 -49.13 -29.71 1.73
C SER A 262 -47.98 -29.85 2.73
N LEU A 263 -48.11 -29.18 3.88
CA LEU A 263 -47.23 -29.28 5.05
C LEU A 263 -47.46 -30.63 5.78
N PRO A 264 -46.40 -31.40 6.08
CA PRO A 264 -46.44 -32.38 7.15
C PRO A 264 -45.58 -31.96 8.36
N PRO A 265 -45.93 -32.42 9.58
CA PRO A 265 -45.34 -31.99 10.84
C PRO A 265 -44.02 -32.70 11.15
N ASP A 266 -43.31 -32.17 12.16
CA ASP A 266 -42.05 -32.62 12.76
C ASP A 266 -40.76 -32.38 11.97
N LEU A 267 -40.06 -31.30 12.36
CA LEU A 267 -38.68 -31.01 11.96
C LEU A 267 -37.71 -31.90 12.76
N PRO A 268 -36.91 -32.77 12.12
CA PRO A 268 -35.76 -33.39 12.78
C PRO A 268 -34.67 -32.34 13.09
N GLN A 269 -34.02 -32.47 14.25
CA GLN A 269 -32.93 -31.56 14.65
C GLN A 269 -31.78 -31.56 13.63
N PRO A 270 -31.11 -30.41 13.42
CA PRO A 270 -30.09 -30.29 12.39
C PRO A 270 -28.87 -31.18 12.70
N PRO A 271 -28.28 -31.84 11.69
CA PRO A 271 -27.04 -32.58 11.86
C PRO A 271 -25.86 -31.63 12.17
N ALA A 272 -24.88 -32.15 12.91
CA ALA A 272 -23.62 -31.47 13.25
C ALA A 272 -22.91 -30.94 11.98
N PRO A 273 -22.17 -29.81 12.06
CA PRO A 273 -21.69 -29.11 10.88
C PRO A 273 -20.70 -29.96 10.08
N GLU A 274 -21.15 -30.36 8.89
CA GLU A 274 -20.33 -30.95 7.86
C GLU A 274 -19.34 -29.89 7.37
N ARG A 275 -18.06 -30.27 7.23
CA ARG A 275 -17.00 -29.37 6.77
C ARG A 275 -17.36 -28.87 5.37
N LEU A 276 -17.67 -27.57 5.27
CA LEU A 276 -17.79 -26.86 4.00
C LEU A 276 -16.48 -27.05 3.22
N GLN A 277 -16.50 -27.93 2.22
CA GLN A 277 -15.49 -27.92 1.17
C GLN A 277 -15.72 -26.64 0.37
N ALA A 278 -14.84 -25.66 0.56
CA ALA A 278 -14.83 -24.44 -0.22
C ALA A 278 -14.58 -24.81 -1.69
N LYS A 279 -15.57 -24.55 -2.54
CA LYS A 279 -15.41 -24.50 -3.99
C LYS A 279 -14.39 -23.40 -4.29
N GLU A 280 -13.32 -23.75 -5.00
CA GLU A 280 -12.29 -22.79 -5.42
C GLU A 280 -12.94 -21.61 -6.18
N PRO A 281 -12.57 -20.35 -5.87
CA PRO A 281 -13.06 -19.22 -6.63
C PRO A 281 -12.45 -19.23 -8.04
N ASP A 282 -13.34 -19.12 -9.02
CA ASP A 282 -13.04 -19.00 -10.43
C ASP A 282 -12.04 -17.85 -10.66
N THR A 283 -10.90 -18.19 -11.25
CA THR A 283 -9.73 -17.31 -11.39
C THR A 283 -9.85 -16.49 -12.69
N GLY A 284 -10.95 -15.75 -12.82
CA GLY A 284 -11.28 -15.01 -14.04
C GLY A 284 -10.84 -13.55 -14.05
N ASP A 285 -11.08 -12.78 -12.99
CA ASP A 285 -11.17 -11.30 -13.11
C ASP A 285 -10.22 -10.49 -12.22
N LEU A 286 -9.05 -11.02 -11.85
CA LEU A 286 -8.08 -10.30 -11.00
C LEU A 286 -6.75 -9.95 -11.69
N LEU A 287 -6.75 -9.80 -13.02
CA LEU A 287 -5.57 -9.42 -13.78
C LEU A 287 -5.76 -8.08 -14.50
N GLU A 288 -5.74 -6.98 -13.75
CA GLU A 288 -5.44 -5.67 -14.33
C GLU A 288 -5.02 -4.68 -13.23
N LEU A 289 -3.86 -4.92 -12.59
CA LEU A 289 -3.34 -3.98 -11.60
C LEU A 289 -1.82 -4.02 -11.41
N THR A 290 -1.06 -4.19 -12.50
CA THR A 290 0.41 -4.09 -12.43
C THR A 290 0.99 -3.50 -13.71
N ASP A 291 0.57 -2.30 -14.08
CA ASP A 291 1.38 -1.44 -14.94
C ASP A 291 1.72 -0.16 -14.16
N ALA A 292 3.01 0.21 -14.19
CA ALA A 292 3.66 1.33 -13.51
C ALA A 292 4.24 1.07 -12.09
N LEU A 293 5.24 0.20 -12.02
CA LEU A 293 6.38 0.40 -11.11
C LEU A 293 7.65 0.58 -11.97
N PRO A 294 8.41 1.68 -11.85
CA PRO A 294 9.70 1.78 -12.50
C PRO A 294 10.62 0.68 -11.95
N ALA A 295 11.37 0.03 -12.85
CA ALA A 295 12.30 -1.03 -12.52
C ALA A 295 13.25 -0.58 -11.41
N ALA A 296 13.20 -1.25 -10.26
CA ALA A 296 14.21 -1.09 -9.23
C ALA A 296 15.50 -1.77 -9.73
N GLU A 297 16.52 -0.95 -10.00
CA GLU A 297 17.88 -1.42 -10.24
C GLU A 297 18.33 -2.32 -9.08
N GLU A 298 18.87 -3.49 -9.44
CA GLU A 298 19.48 -4.43 -8.51
C GLU A 298 20.63 -3.73 -7.79
N THR A 299 20.43 -3.38 -6.53
CA THR A 299 21.50 -2.91 -5.67
C THR A 299 22.13 -4.13 -5.02
N ASP A 300 23.39 -4.38 -5.36
CA ASP A 300 24.23 -5.38 -4.71
C ASP A 300 24.52 -4.94 -3.27
N TRP A 301 23.94 -5.67 -2.31
CA TRP A 301 24.04 -5.36 -0.88
C TRP A 301 25.29 -5.94 -0.21
N SER A 302 26.19 -6.56 -0.97
CA SER A 302 27.44 -7.13 -0.46
C SER A 302 28.51 -6.08 -0.09
N ALA A 303 28.28 -4.80 -0.42
CA ALA A 303 29.21 -3.70 -0.13
C ALA A 303 28.94 -2.93 1.19
N LEU A 304 28.07 -3.43 2.07
CA LEU A 304 27.76 -2.81 3.37
C LEU A 304 28.63 -3.31 4.54
N GLU A 305 29.68 -4.09 4.27
CA GLU A 305 30.76 -4.29 5.24
C GLU A 305 31.74 -3.12 5.18
N SER A 306 31.94 -2.47 6.33
CA SER A 306 32.77 -1.27 6.52
C SER A 306 34.12 -1.32 5.81
N PRO A 307 34.53 -0.32 5.02
CA PRO A 307 35.91 -0.24 4.56
C PRO A 307 36.84 0.23 5.70
N PRO A 308 38.06 -0.33 5.82
CA PRO A 308 39.08 0.23 6.68
C PRO A 308 39.61 1.54 6.07
N GLY A 309 40.05 2.44 6.95
CA GLY A 309 40.36 3.83 6.66
C GLY A 309 41.17 4.06 5.38
N ARG A 310 40.68 5.01 4.58
CA ARG A 310 41.46 5.69 3.55
C ARG A 310 41.21 7.18 3.72
N VAL A 311 42.25 7.86 4.18
CA VAL A 311 42.35 9.32 4.19
C VAL A 311 42.44 9.74 2.73
N ASP A 312 41.49 10.55 2.26
CA ASP A 312 41.62 11.27 0.99
C ASP A 312 41.30 12.74 1.23
N GLU A 313 42.29 13.56 0.93
CA GLU A 313 42.42 14.97 1.25
C GLU A 313 41.63 15.79 0.22
N THR A 314 40.37 16.14 0.49
CA THR A 314 39.63 17.18 -0.28
C THR A 314 38.43 17.77 0.49
N GLU A 315 38.57 18.08 1.78
CA GLU A 315 37.56 18.84 2.54
C GLU A 315 38.17 20.03 3.30
N ASP A 316 38.66 21.05 2.59
CA ASP A 316 39.07 22.32 3.22
C ASP A 316 38.12 23.50 2.95
N ASP A 317 37.08 23.36 2.12
CA ASP A 317 36.21 24.51 1.75
C ASP A 317 34.80 24.51 2.37
N LEU A 318 34.44 23.56 3.24
CA LEU A 318 33.10 23.51 3.87
C LEU A 318 33.10 23.45 5.41
N GLY A 319 34.27 23.61 6.05
CA GLY A 319 34.40 23.57 7.50
C GLY A 319 33.58 24.63 8.25
N LEU A 320 33.31 25.79 7.63
CA LEU A 320 32.54 26.89 8.23
C LEU A 320 31.01 26.67 8.20
N LEU A 321 30.48 25.99 7.18
CA LEU A 321 29.03 25.77 7.04
C LEU A 321 28.48 24.76 8.06
N ARG A 322 29.34 23.88 8.60
CA ARG A 322 28.95 22.87 9.59
C ARG A 322 28.50 23.48 10.93
N TRP A 323 28.97 24.68 11.25
CA TRP A 323 28.70 25.37 12.51
C TRP A 323 27.59 26.42 12.40
N LEU A 324 27.16 26.73 11.18
CA LEU A 324 26.15 27.74 10.86
C LEU A 324 24.81 27.54 11.61
N PRO A 325 24.23 26.32 11.72
CA PRO A 325 23.00 26.14 12.47
C PRO A 325 23.17 26.39 13.98
N TYR A 326 24.36 26.10 14.53
CA TYR A 326 24.66 26.36 15.95
C TYR A 326 24.92 27.84 16.24
N ALA A 327 25.63 28.52 15.34
CA ALA A 327 25.83 29.97 15.41
C ALA A 327 24.50 30.73 15.28
N PHE A 328 23.60 30.26 14.41
CA PHE A 328 22.26 30.84 14.24
C PHE A 328 21.40 30.66 15.49
N LEU A 329 21.38 29.46 16.10
CA LEU A 329 20.68 29.22 17.36
C LEU A 329 21.24 30.04 18.52
N SER A 330 22.57 30.14 18.63
CA SER A 330 23.23 30.94 19.67
C SER A 330 22.91 32.43 19.52
N GLY A 331 22.94 32.94 18.28
CA GLY A 331 22.54 34.33 17.97
C GLY A 331 21.08 34.63 18.33
N LEU A 332 20.15 33.72 18.00
CA LEU A 332 18.74 33.83 18.39
C LEU A 332 18.54 33.80 19.91
N GLY A 333 19.29 32.95 20.62
CA GLY A 333 19.29 32.90 22.08
C GLY A 333 19.79 34.21 22.71
N MET A 334 20.87 34.77 22.18
CA MET A 334 21.45 36.03 22.69
C MET A 334 20.55 37.24 22.40
N LEU A 335 19.89 37.28 21.24
CA LEU A 335 18.85 38.27 20.92
C LEU A 335 17.64 38.16 21.85
N GLY A 336 17.20 36.95 22.18
CA GLY A 336 16.12 36.70 23.14
C GLY A 336 16.44 37.17 24.55
N ILE A 337 17.67 36.94 25.03
CA ILE A 337 18.15 37.44 26.33
C ILE A 337 18.19 38.98 26.34
N PHE A 338 18.71 39.59 25.28
CA PHE A 338 18.80 41.06 25.17
C PHE A 338 17.42 41.72 25.17
N GLU A 339 16.46 41.20 24.41
CA GLU A 339 15.10 41.72 24.35
C GLU A 339 14.32 41.47 25.66
N GLY A 340 14.55 40.32 26.31
CA GLY A 340 14.00 40.01 27.63
C GLY A 340 14.48 40.97 28.72
N VAL A 341 15.79 41.23 28.77
CA VAL A 341 16.39 42.19 29.71
C VAL A 341 15.96 43.62 29.41
N ARG A 342 15.87 44.01 28.12
CA ARG A 342 15.37 45.33 27.71
C ARG A 342 13.93 45.56 28.16
N ARG A 343 13.07 44.55 28.10
CA ARG A 343 11.67 44.61 28.57
C ARG A 343 11.56 44.68 30.10
N ILE A 344 12.48 44.04 30.83
CA ILE A 344 12.56 44.14 32.29
C ILE A 344 12.99 45.55 32.74
N LEU A 345 13.92 46.17 32.01
CA LEU A 345 14.46 47.50 32.31
C LEU A 345 13.67 48.67 31.72
N ALA A 346 12.65 48.41 30.89
CA ALA A 346 11.83 49.44 30.25
C ALA A 346 10.96 50.21 31.28
N PRO A 347 10.97 51.56 31.28
CA PRO A 347 10.16 52.37 32.19
C PRO A 347 8.66 52.11 32.03
N ALA A 348 7.91 52.12 33.13
CA ALA A 348 6.50 51.72 33.21
C ALA A 348 5.54 52.48 32.26
N ALA A 349 5.94 53.62 31.69
CA ALA A 349 5.13 54.43 30.79
C ALA A 349 4.92 53.82 29.37
N SER A 350 5.70 52.82 28.97
CA SER A 350 5.54 52.12 27.68
C SER A 350 4.73 50.81 27.77
N ARG A 351 4.25 50.46 28.98
CA ARG A 351 3.40 49.28 29.19
C ARG A 351 1.96 49.65 28.82
N LEU A 352 1.53 49.29 27.60
CA LEU A 352 0.11 49.33 27.24
C LEU A 352 -0.68 48.45 28.23
N PRO A 353 -1.89 48.85 28.66
CA PRO A 353 -2.65 48.12 29.65
C PRO A 353 -3.29 46.89 29.00
N ALA A 354 -2.55 45.79 28.96
CA ALA A 354 -3.07 44.46 28.68
C ALA A 354 -2.86 43.60 29.94
N GLY A 355 -3.86 42.76 30.24
CA GLY A 355 -4.14 42.17 31.55
C GLY A 355 -3.01 41.35 32.19
N ASN A 356 -3.30 40.87 33.41
CA ASN A 356 -2.45 40.28 34.45
C ASN A 356 -1.40 39.21 34.06
N ALA A 357 -1.20 38.89 32.77
CA ALA A 357 -0.14 38.00 32.27
C ALA A 357 1.14 38.73 31.82
N ALA A 358 1.09 40.03 31.49
CA ALA A 358 2.22 40.75 30.87
C ALA A 358 3.45 41.01 31.79
N GLY A 359 3.36 40.66 33.08
CA GLY A 359 4.46 40.83 34.04
C GLY A 359 5.56 39.75 33.95
N PHE A 360 5.22 38.57 33.42
CA PHE A 360 6.11 37.40 33.44
C PHE A 360 6.76 37.07 32.08
N ASP A 361 6.36 37.75 31.00
CA ASP A 361 6.88 37.48 29.65
C ASP A 361 8.39 37.69 29.54
N GLY A 362 8.92 38.77 30.11
CA GLY A 362 10.36 39.06 30.10
C GLY A 362 11.20 38.00 30.82
N PRO A 363 10.89 37.67 32.09
CA PRO A 363 11.57 36.61 32.83
C PRO A 363 11.49 35.22 32.18
N ILE A 364 10.32 34.85 31.62
CA ILE A 364 10.13 33.55 30.97
C ILE A 364 10.94 33.46 29.67
N LEU A 365 10.95 34.53 28.87
CA LEU A 365 11.81 34.60 27.67
C LEU A 365 13.29 34.52 28.02
N ALA A 366 13.75 35.22 29.06
CA ALA A 366 15.15 35.20 29.48
C ALA A 366 15.60 33.80 29.96
N LEU A 367 14.76 33.13 30.77
CA LEU A 367 15.04 31.76 31.25
C LEU A 367 15.00 30.74 30.11
N GLY A 368 13.98 30.82 29.23
CA GLY A 368 13.85 29.94 28.08
C GLY A 368 15.05 30.05 27.12
N SER A 369 15.48 31.28 26.82
CA SER A 369 16.65 31.52 25.97
C SER A 369 17.96 31.06 26.62
N ALA A 370 18.15 31.27 27.93
CA ALA A 370 19.33 30.78 28.64
C ALA A 370 19.41 29.24 28.63
N MET A 371 18.29 28.55 28.81
CA MET A 371 18.23 27.09 28.74
C MET A 371 18.59 26.58 27.34
N LEU A 372 18.09 27.25 26.30
CA LEU A 372 18.37 26.91 24.90
C LEU A 372 19.85 27.13 24.55
N SER A 373 20.48 28.17 25.07
CA SER A 373 21.93 28.42 24.91
C SER A 373 22.79 27.34 25.60
N VAL A 374 22.42 26.90 26.81
CA VAL A 374 23.14 25.81 27.49
C VAL A 374 23.04 24.50 26.71
N VAL A 375 21.87 24.19 26.18
CA VAL A 375 21.66 23.00 25.33
C VAL A 375 22.49 23.11 24.04
N ALA A 376 22.49 24.26 23.38
CA ALA A 376 23.30 24.48 22.18
C ALA A 376 24.81 24.31 22.44
N VAL A 377 25.33 24.85 23.54
CA VAL A 377 26.73 24.71 23.95
C VAL A 377 27.07 23.25 24.30
N TYR A 378 26.17 22.54 24.97
CA TYR A 378 26.34 21.12 25.28
C TYR A 378 26.44 20.25 24.02
N TYR A 379 25.57 20.47 23.04
CA TYR A 379 25.62 19.73 21.77
C TYR A 379 26.84 20.11 20.93
N LEU A 380 27.29 21.37 20.98
CA LEU A 380 28.52 21.80 20.34
C LEU A 380 29.75 21.12 20.96
N TYR A 381 29.84 21.09 22.29
CA TYR A 381 30.90 20.39 23.02
C TYR A 381 30.90 18.89 22.71
N ARG A 382 29.71 18.27 22.71
CA ARG A 382 29.53 16.85 22.35
C ARG A 382 29.97 16.55 20.91
N ALA A 383 29.68 17.46 19.98
CA ALA A 383 30.11 17.32 18.59
C ALA A 383 31.63 17.41 18.42
N LEU A 384 32.29 18.27 19.20
CA LEU A 384 33.76 18.39 19.23
C LEU A 384 34.43 17.17 19.90
N SER A 385 33.85 16.64 20.98
CA SER A 385 34.41 15.51 21.75
C SER A 385 34.27 14.12 21.09
N ARG A 386 33.64 14.02 19.92
CA ARG A 386 33.42 12.77 19.16
C ARG A 386 34.41 12.59 18.00
N GLN A 387 35.44 13.43 17.90
CA GLN A 387 36.43 13.39 16.83
C GLN A 387 37.73 12.63 17.18
N ASP A 388 37.79 11.92 18.32
CA ASP A 388 38.90 11.03 18.69
C ASP A 388 38.59 9.54 18.46
#